data_AF-A0AAV8E295-F1
#
_entry.id   AF-A0AAV8E295-F1
#
_cell.length_a   1.000
_cell.length_b   1.000
_cell.length_c   1.000
_cell.angle_alpha   90.00
_cell.angle_beta   90.00
_cell.angle_gamma   90.00
#
_symmetry.space_group_name_H-M   'P 1'
#
loop_
_entity.id
_entity.type
_entity.pdbx_description
1 polymer ?
#
loop_
_entity_poly.entity_id
_entity_poly.type
_entity_poly.pdbx_seq_one_letter_code
_entity_poly.pdbx_strand_id
1 'polypeptide(L)'
;MAKTEDAFSPINSLPPDCISHIILLASPRDACMFSLTSTAFRSVIDTDDTWQRFLPLDYASILSRAVNPVEFSSKKDLLVKLCKHPVLIDGGKMSFGLDRFTGKKCYMISARALDIDSANEAPDHWRWISSPDSRFDDVAKKVSRCHTNIYDKIESNVLCRKTRYSAYLIYKVETLTFGRPIRDQIMLRTFVNIGGHVSTGCVCLKNLQKYINKMFDRFRDRYHCTTPKERGDGWMEVEIGEFYNENGEEGEIRMGLEETGGRTWGLIVQGIEIRPKH
;
A
#
# COMPACT_ATOMS: atom_id res chain seq x y z
N MET A 1 -17.92 57.11 5.89
CA MET A 1 -17.43 56.15 4.88
C MET A 1 -16.17 55.50 5.44
N ALA A 2 -16.30 54.35 6.08
CA ALA A 2 -15.15 53.56 6.49
C ALA A 2 -14.62 52.85 5.23
N LYS A 3 -13.39 53.18 4.83
CA LYS A 3 -12.65 52.36 3.86
C LYS A 3 -12.38 51.03 4.55
N THR A 4 -12.89 49.94 3.99
CA THR A 4 -12.38 48.60 4.24
C THR A 4 -10.91 48.59 3.88
N GLU A 5 -10.04 48.49 4.88
CA GLU A 5 -8.66 48.08 4.68
C GLU A 5 -8.70 46.64 4.15
N ASP A 6 -8.51 46.48 2.85
CA ASP A 6 -8.16 45.19 2.27
C ASP A 6 -6.90 44.71 2.99
N ALA A 7 -7.03 43.65 3.78
CA ALA A 7 -5.92 43.01 4.46
C ALA A 7 -4.87 42.63 3.39
N PHE A 8 -3.77 43.39 3.38
CA PHE A 8 -2.62 43.14 2.54
C PHE A 8 -2.16 41.71 2.81
N SER A 9 -2.45 40.80 1.89
CA SER A 9 -2.08 39.39 2.00
C SER A 9 -0.76 39.26 1.23
N PRO A 10 0.41 39.19 1.91
CA PRO A 10 1.73 39.27 1.25
C PRO A 10 1.96 38.16 0.21
N ILE A 11 1.20 37.08 0.33
CA ILE A 11 1.19 35.94 -0.58
C ILE A 11 0.53 36.29 -1.93
N ASN A 12 -0.53 37.09 -1.92
CA ASN A 12 -1.25 37.47 -3.15
C ASN A 12 -0.47 38.51 -3.98
N SER A 13 0.59 39.09 -3.41
CA SER A 13 1.54 39.98 -4.11
C SER A 13 2.76 39.26 -4.69
N LEU A 14 2.90 37.94 -4.50
CA LEU A 14 4.03 37.18 -5.06
C LEU A 14 3.89 37.04 -6.59
N PRO A 15 5.00 37.12 -7.35
CA PRO A 15 5.00 36.79 -8.76
C PRO A 15 4.52 35.34 -9.02
N PRO A 16 3.84 35.06 -10.15
CA PRO A 16 3.39 33.71 -10.50
C PRO A 16 4.51 32.66 -10.51
N ASP A 17 5.73 33.04 -10.87
CA ASP A 17 6.89 32.15 -10.87
C ASP A 17 7.30 31.71 -9.45
N CYS A 18 7.24 32.61 -8.47
CA CYS A 18 7.51 32.29 -7.07
C CYS A 18 6.44 31.33 -6.52
N ILE A 19 5.16 31.60 -6.84
CA ILE A 19 4.04 30.74 -6.47
C ILE A 19 4.21 29.34 -7.07
N SER A 20 4.57 29.27 -8.35
CA SER A 20 4.84 28.02 -9.06
C SER A 20 6.00 27.24 -8.42
N HIS A 21 7.05 27.94 -7.98
CA HIS A 21 8.18 27.31 -7.27
C HIS A 21 7.77 26.80 -5.88
N ILE A 22 6.92 27.51 -5.15
CA ILE A 22 6.41 27.02 -3.86
C ILE A 22 5.58 25.74 -4.07
N ILE A 23 4.71 25.72 -5.08
CA ILE A 23 3.89 24.54 -5.40
C ILE A 23 4.77 23.35 -5.83
N LEU A 24 5.87 23.59 -6.54
CA LEU A 24 6.84 22.55 -6.91
C LEU A 24 7.46 21.82 -5.71
N LEU A 25 7.54 22.48 -4.57
CA LEU A 25 8.08 21.91 -3.34
C LEU A 25 6.98 21.32 -2.44
N ALA A 26 5.72 21.53 -2.81
CA ALA A 26 4.56 21.10 -2.06
C ALA A 26 4.20 19.64 -2.36
N SER A 27 3.52 19.00 -1.41
CA SER A 27 2.82 17.75 -1.71
C SER A 27 1.46 18.03 -2.38
N PRO A 28 0.82 17.05 -3.06
CA PRO A 28 -0.54 17.20 -3.58
C PRO A 28 -1.54 17.64 -2.52
N ARG A 29 -1.34 17.20 -1.27
CA ARG A 29 -2.14 17.63 -0.12
C ARG A 29 -1.93 19.10 0.20
N ASP A 30 -0.68 19.55 0.27
CA ASP A 30 -0.35 20.94 0.61
C ASP A 30 -0.81 21.90 -0.49
N ALA A 31 -0.69 21.50 -1.77
CA ALA A 31 -1.24 22.25 -2.89
C ALA A 31 -2.77 22.43 -2.75
N CYS A 32 -3.52 21.37 -2.40
CA CYS A 32 -4.94 21.50 -2.10
C CYS A 32 -5.20 22.53 -0.98
N MET A 33 -4.38 22.54 0.07
CA MET A 33 -4.51 23.50 1.17
C MET A 33 -4.19 24.93 0.74
N PHE A 34 -3.13 25.14 -0.04
CA PHE A 34 -2.75 26.46 -0.56
C PHE A 34 -3.83 27.06 -1.46
N SER A 35 -4.48 26.23 -2.28
CA SER A 35 -5.60 26.65 -3.12
C SER A 35 -6.81 27.17 -2.32
N LEU A 36 -6.97 26.77 -1.06
CA LEU A 36 -8.08 27.20 -0.20
C LEU A 36 -7.78 28.51 0.55
N THR A 37 -6.51 28.84 0.75
CA THR A 37 -6.09 29.99 1.55
C THR A 37 -5.76 31.23 0.73
N SER A 38 -5.56 31.09 -0.59
CA SER A 38 -5.16 32.20 -1.47
C SER A 38 -5.66 32.00 -2.91
N THR A 39 -6.21 33.07 -3.47
CA THR A 39 -6.65 33.12 -4.87
C THR A 39 -5.47 33.06 -5.84
N ALA A 40 -4.31 33.60 -5.47
CA ALA A 40 -3.09 33.57 -6.28
C ALA A 40 -2.51 32.14 -6.38
N PHE A 41 -2.55 31.37 -5.29
CA PHE A 41 -2.22 29.93 -5.36
C PHE A 41 -3.24 29.16 -6.19
N ARG A 42 -4.54 29.44 -6.00
CA ARG A 42 -5.62 28.75 -6.71
C ARG A 42 -5.51 28.88 -8.24
N SER A 43 -5.22 30.08 -8.75
CA SER A 43 -5.13 30.30 -10.21
C SER A 43 -4.01 29.49 -10.87
N VAL A 44 -2.89 29.27 -10.17
CA VAL A 44 -1.79 28.42 -10.65
C VAL A 44 -2.12 26.94 -10.46
N ILE A 45 -2.67 26.54 -9.32
CA ILE A 45 -2.96 25.14 -8.98
C ILE A 45 -4.07 24.56 -9.84
N ASP A 46 -5.05 25.33 -10.28
CA ASP A 46 -6.13 24.81 -11.13
C ASP A 46 -5.67 24.51 -12.60
N THR A 47 -4.39 24.68 -12.92
CA THR A 47 -3.80 24.33 -14.23
C THR A 47 -3.31 22.87 -14.28
N ASP A 48 -3.47 22.22 -15.43
CA ASP A 48 -3.07 20.82 -15.62
C ASP A 48 -1.55 20.61 -15.58
N ASP A 49 -0.77 21.60 -16.02
CA ASP A 49 0.70 21.56 -15.95
C ASP A 49 1.22 21.43 -14.51
N THR A 50 0.50 21.99 -13.55
CA THR A 50 0.83 21.87 -12.13
C THR A 50 0.58 20.45 -11.64
N TRP A 51 -0.60 19.89 -11.95
CA TRP A 51 -0.97 18.53 -11.54
C TRP A 51 -0.13 17.45 -12.22
N GLN A 52 0.33 17.69 -13.45
CA GLN A 52 1.24 16.80 -14.15
C GLN A 52 2.52 16.52 -13.35
N ARG A 53 3.00 17.49 -12.58
CA ARG A 53 4.23 17.37 -11.78
C ARG A 53 4.06 16.50 -10.53
N PHE A 54 2.83 16.34 -10.06
CA PHE A 54 2.50 15.43 -8.96
C PHE A 54 2.32 13.99 -9.42
N LEU A 55 2.21 13.75 -10.72
CA LEU A 55 2.17 12.41 -11.29
C LEU A 55 3.60 11.89 -11.48
N PRO A 56 3.86 10.59 -11.28
CA PRO A 56 5.14 10.00 -11.62
C PRO A 56 5.46 10.20 -13.10
N LEU A 57 6.70 10.55 -13.49
CA LEU A 57 7.06 10.85 -14.89
C LEU A 57 6.70 9.73 -15.88
N ASP A 58 6.71 8.49 -15.42
CA ASP A 58 6.40 7.28 -16.16
C ASP A 58 4.94 6.81 -15.99
N TYR A 59 4.03 7.65 -15.48
CA TYR A 59 2.62 7.27 -15.31
C TYR A 59 2.00 6.76 -16.63
N ALA A 60 2.32 7.38 -17.77
CA ALA A 60 1.77 6.98 -19.06
C ALA A 60 2.22 5.58 -19.49
N SER A 61 3.48 5.22 -19.27
CA SER A 61 3.96 3.86 -19.56
C SER A 61 3.35 2.85 -18.59
N ILE A 62 3.15 3.20 -17.32
CA ILE A 62 2.45 2.34 -16.36
C ILE A 62 0.99 2.10 -16.80
N LEU A 63 0.27 3.16 -17.18
CA LEU A 63 -1.13 3.05 -17.62
C LEU A 63 -1.30 2.29 -18.94
N SER A 64 -0.27 2.24 -19.80
CA SER A 64 -0.29 1.40 -21.00
C SER A 64 -0.37 -0.11 -20.70
N ARG A 65 -0.02 -0.51 -19.46
CA ARG A 65 -0.09 -1.89 -18.97
C ARG A 65 -1.40 -2.18 -18.22
N ALA A 66 -2.31 -1.20 -18.15
CA ALA A 66 -3.58 -1.36 -17.46
C ALA A 66 -4.46 -2.40 -18.15
N VAL A 67 -5.15 -3.21 -17.36
CA VAL A 67 -6.11 -4.21 -17.86
C VAL A 67 -7.28 -3.53 -18.57
N ASN A 68 -7.73 -2.39 -18.02
CA ASN A 68 -8.79 -1.57 -18.61
C ASN A 68 -8.25 -0.15 -18.85
N PRO A 69 -8.65 0.51 -19.96
CA PRO A 69 -8.31 1.91 -20.20
C PRO A 69 -8.72 2.82 -19.05
N VAL A 70 -7.83 3.73 -18.67
CA VAL A 70 -8.07 4.71 -17.60
C VAL A 70 -8.44 6.04 -18.24
N GLU A 71 -9.73 6.30 -18.34
CA GLU A 71 -10.26 7.58 -18.84
C GLU A 71 -10.17 8.66 -17.76
N PHE A 72 -9.70 9.86 -18.13
CA PHE A 72 -9.64 11.02 -17.23
C PHE A 72 -9.82 12.34 -18.00
N SER A 73 -10.46 13.32 -17.37
CA SER A 73 -10.72 14.62 -18.00
C SER A 73 -9.62 15.66 -17.76
N SER A 74 -8.77 15.44 -16.75
CA SER A 74 -7.67 16.35 -16.37
C SER A 74 -6.60 15.59 -15.59
N LYS A 75 -5.40 16.17 -15.41
CA LYS A 75 -4.33 15.55 -14.60
C LYS A 75 -4.70 15.49 -13.12
N LYS A 76 -5.48 16.45 -12.64
CA LYS A 76 -6.08 16.44 -11.30
C LYS A 76 -7.03 15.26 -11.13
N ASP A 77 -7.92 15.04 -12.10
CA ASP A 77 -8.85 13.90 -12.10
C ASP A 77 -8.09 12.58 -12.09
N LEU A 78 -7.06 12.44 -12.93
CA LEU A 78 -6.20 11.26 -12.94
C LEU A 78 -5.53 11.00 -11.58
N LEU A 79 -4.93 12.01 -10.96
CA LEU A 79 -4.29 11.87 -9.65
C LEU A 79 -5.31 11.42 -8.59
N VAL A 80 -6.48 12.03 -8.55
CA VAL A 80 -7.54 11.67 -7.60
C VAL A 80 -8.03 10.23 -7.83
N LYS A 81 -8.18 9.81 -9.08
CA LYS A 81 -8.54 8.43 -9.44
C LYS A 81 -7.49 7.44 -8.96
N LEU A 82 -6.20 7.67 -9.25
CA LEU A 82 -5.12 6.77 -8.84
C LEU A 82 -4.93 6.69 -7.32
N CYS A 83 -5.28 7.74 -6.58
CA CYS A 83 -5.26 7.74 -5.11
C CYS A 83 -6.42 6.95 -4.49
N LYS A 84 -7.59 6.91 -5.14
CA LYS A 84 -8.81 6.29 -4.60
C LYS A 84 -9.04 4.87 -5.12
N HIS A 85 -8.71 4.65 -6.39
CA HIS A 85 -9.00 3.43 -7.14
C HIS A 85 -7.71 2.99 -7.86
N PRO A 86 -6.84 2.23 -7.17
CA PRO A 86 -5.68 1.62 -7.81
C PRO A 86 -6.09 0.81 -9.04
N VAL A 87 -5.34 0.97 -10.12
CA VAL A 87 -5.60 0.38 -11.43
C VAL A 87 -4.91 -0.98 -11.51
N LEU A 88 -5.62 -1.99 -12.01
CA LEU A 88 -5.02 -3.29 -12.29
C LEU A 88 -4.13 -3.22 -13.52
N ILE A 89 -2.91 -3.72 -13.40
CA ILE A 89 -1.88 -3.75 -14.43
C ILE A 89 -1.33 -5.17 -14.60
N ASP A 90 -0.58 -5.41 -15.68
CA ASP A 90 0.15 -6.66 -15.93
C ASP A 90 -0.77 -7.90 -15.92
N GLY A 91 -1.92 -7.79 -16.60
CA GLY A 91 -2.91 -8.86 -16.67
C GLY A 91 -3.61 -9.13 -15.34
N GLY A 92 -3.70 -8.12 -14.46
CA GLY A 92 -4.37 -8.24 -13.16
C GLY A 92 -3.48 -8.83 -12.07
N LYS A 93 -2.19 -9.05 -12.35
CA LYS A 93 -1.23 -9.59 -11.37
C LYS A 93 -0.76 -8.56 -10.37
N MET A 94 -0.84 -7.28 -10.72
CA MET A 94 -0.46 -6.16 -9.86
C MET A 94 -1.51 -5.05 -9.92
N SER A 95 -1.57 -4.24 -8.88
CA SER A 95 -2.33 -2.98 -8.89
C SER A 95 -1.38 -1.81 -8.68
N PHE A 96 -1.65 -0.70 -9.36
CA PHE A 96 -0.90 0.54 -9.29
C PHE A 96 -1.79 1.68 -8.79
N GLY A 97 -1.33 2.41 -7.79
CA GLY A 97 -2.00 3.62 -7.31
C GLY A 97 -0.98 4.65 -6.84
N LEU A 98 -1.48 5.75 -6.30
CA LEU A 98 -0.64 6.80 -5.70
C LEU A 98 -0.98 6.97 -4.22
N ASP A 99 0.05 7.23 -3.41
CA ASP A 99 -0.14 7.65 -2.04
C ASP A 99 -0.82 9.02 -2.01
N ARG A 100 -1.98 9.08 -1.35
CA ARG A 100 -2.83 10.27 -1.32
C ARG A 100 -2.14 11.53 -0.78
N PHE A 101 -1.08 11.36 0.01
CA PHE A 101 -0.41 12.47 0.67
C PHE A 101 0.79 12.96 -0.12
N THR A 102 1.57 12.05 -0.69
CA THR A 102 2.84 12.37 -1.35
C THR A 102 2.79 12.29 -2.87
N GLY A 103 1.75 11.68 -3.46
CA GLY A 103 1.69 11.41 -4.89
C GLY A 103 2.70 10.35 -5.37
N LYS A 104 3.38 9.68 -4.43
CA LYS A 104 4.37 8.65 -4.76
C LYS A 104 3.68 7.33 -5.08
N LYS A 105 4.35 6.50 -5.89
CA LYS A 105 3.81 5.25 -6.40
C LYS A 105 3.50 4.28 -5.26
N CYS A 106 2.37 3.59 -5.36
CA CYS A 106 2.00 2.45 -4.54
C CYS A 106 1.75 1.26 -5.46
N TYR A 107 2.23 0.09 -5.07
CA TYR A 107 1.94 -1.15 -5.78
C TYR A 107 1.32 -2.16 -4.82
N MET A 108 0.49 -3.04 -5.36
CA MET A 108 0.13 -4.27 -4.67
C MET A 108 0.34 -5.43 -5.62
N ILE A 109 1.05 -6.45 -5.14
CA ILE A 109 1.26 -7.70 -5.89
C ILE A 109 0.19 -8.69 -5.44
N SER A 110 -0.57 -9.21 -6.40
CA SER A 110 -1.67 -10.14 -6.14
C SER A 110 -1.17 -11.46 -5.59
N ALA A 111 -2.02 -12.18 -4.84
CA ALA A 111 -1.71 -13.53 -4.38
C ALA A 111 -1.34 -14.49 -5.52
N ARG A 112 -1.89 -14.28 -6.72
CA ARG A 112 -1.55 -15.05 -7.94
C ARG A 112 -0.14 -14.82 -8.47
N ALA A 113 0.47 -13.69 -8.11
CA ALA A 113 1.81 -13.33 -8.49
C ALA A 113 2.85 -13.58 -7.39
N LEU A 114 2.40 -13.86 -6.16
CA LEU A 114 3.29 -14.28 -5.06
C LEU A 114 3.78 -15.71 -5.27
N ASP A 115 4.97 -16.00 -4.76
CA ASP A 115 5.46 -17.36 -4.58
C ASP A 115 4.96 -17.89 -3.23
N ILE A 116 3.86 -18.66 -3.28
CA ILE A 116 3.24 -19.26 -2.10
C ILE A 116 3.49 -20.76 -2.15
N ASP A 117 4.14 -21.29 -1.11
CA ASP A 117 4.51 -22.69 -1.04
C ASP A 117 3.34 -23.64 -1.33
N SER A 118 3.55 -24.48 -2.34
CA SER A 118 2.60 -25.52 -2.78
C SER A 118 1.23 -25.00 -3.23
N ALA A 119 1.08 -23.70 -3.51
CA ALA A 119 -0.23 -23.13 -3.84
C ALA A 119 -0.78 -23.57 -5.21
N ASN A 120 0.11 -23.97 -6.12
CA ASN A 120 -0.27 -24.45 -7.46
C ASN A 120 -0.24 -25.98 -7.55
N GLU A 121 0.58 -26.64 -6.73
CA GLU A 121 0.85 -28.07 -6.79
C GLU A 121 -0.03 -28.88 -5.82
N ALA A 122 -0.46 -28.28 -4.71
CA ALA A 122 -1.20 -28.96 -3.65
C ALA A 122 -2.57 -28.29 -3.41
N PRO A 123 -3.64 -28.67 -4.16
CA PRO A 123 -4.98 -28.12 -3.98
C PRO A 123 -5.60 -28.44 -2.60
N ASP A 124 -5.04 -29.44 -1.91
CA ASP A 124 -5.40 -29.77 -0.52
C ASP A 124 -4.78 -28.80 0.49
N HIS A 125 -3.81 -27.97 0.09
CA HIS A 125 -3.18 -26.96 0.94
C HIS A 125 -3.76 -25.57 0.67
N TRP A 126 -3.91 -25.21 -0.61
CA TRP A 126 -4.41 -23.92 -1.05
C TRP A 126 -5.51 -24.06 -2.08
N ARG A 127 -6.47 -23.14 -2.03
CA ARG A 127 -7.49 -22.97 -3.05
C ARG A 127 -7.50 -21.54 -3.52
N TRP A 128 -7.54 -21.38 -4.83
CA TRP A 128 -7.82 -20.09 -5.47
C TRP A 128 -9.32 -19.86 -5.43
N ILE A 129 -9.73 -18.74 -4.85
CA ILE A 129 -11.13 -18.38 -4.72
C ILE A 129 -11.34 -16.94 -5.18
N SER A 130 -12.53 -16.63 -5.68
CA SER A 130 -12.95 -15.26 -5.89
C SER A 130 -13.50 -14.66 -4.59
N SER A 131 -13.22 -13.39 -4.36
CA SER A 131 -13.75 -12.63 -3.22
C SER A 131 -14.33 -11.31 -3.72
N PRO A 132 -15.63 -11.00 -3.45
CA PRO A 132 -16.28 -9.80 -3.98
C PRO A 132 -15.62 -8.51 -3.49
N ASP A 133 -15.06 -8.52 -2.28
CA ASP A 133 -14.36 -7.38 -1.70
C ASP A 133 -12.88 -7.32 -2.14
N SER A 134 -12.46 -8.17 -3.08
CA SER A 134 -11.06 -8.22 -3.51
C SER A 134 -10.76 -7.23 -4.63
N ARG A 135 -9.55 -6.68 -4.64
CA ARG A 135 -9.02 -5.93 -5.78
C ARG A 135 -8.67 -6.83 -6.96
N PHE A 136 -8.37 -8.10 -6.71
CA PHE A 136 -7.97 -9.09 -7.70
C PHE A 136 -9.03 -10.18 -7.85
N ASP A 137 -9.15 -10.74 -9.06
CA ASP A 137 -10.12 -11.79 -9.39
C ASP A 137 -9.99 -13.02 -8.49
N ASP A 138 -8.74 -13.39 -8.16
CA ASP A 138 -8.40 -14.53 -7.34
C ASP A 138 -7.61 -14.12 -6.10
N VAL A 139 -7.92 -14.78 -4.97
CA VAL A 139 -7.16 -14.73 -3.73
C VAL A 139 -6.80 -16.15 -3.28
N ALA A 140 -5.71 -16.29 -2.54
CA ALA A 140 -5.24 -17.60 -2.07
C ALA A 140 -5.85 -17.92 -0.70
N LYS A 141 -6.68 -18.97 -0.61
CA LYS A 141 -7.24 -19.48 0.64
C LYS A 141 -6.51 -20.74 1.08
N LYS A 142 -5.90 -20.69 2.26
CA LYS A 142 -5.31 -21.85 2.94
C LYS A 142 -6.40 -22.76 3.47
N VAL A 143 -6.47 -24.00 3.03
CA VAL A 143 -7.52 -24.98 3.41
C VAL A 143 -7.01 -26.13 4.28
N SER A 144 -5.70 -26.19 4.54
CA SER A 144 -5.12 -27.13 5.49
C SER A 144 -4.23 -26.44 6.53
N ARG A 145 -3.68 -27.23 7.45
CA ARG A 145 -2.70 -26.80 8.45
C ARG A 145 -1.26 -27.02 7.98
N CYS A 146 -1.00 -27.02 6.68
CA CYS A 146 0.37 -27.13 6.14
C CYS A 146 1.24 -25.94 6.58
N HIS A 147 2.55 -26.08 6.49
CA HIS A 147 3.48 -24.95 6.63
C HIS A 147 3.23 -23.95 5.50
N THR A 148 3.48 -22.66 5.74
CA THR A 148 3.30 -21.61 4.74
C THR A 148 4.47 -20.65 4.76
N ASN A 149 5.16 -20.58 3.63
CA ASN A 149 5.97 -19.43 3.30
C ASN A 149 5.39 -18.71 2.09
N ILE A 150 5.56 -17.40 2.10
CA ILE A 150 5.08 -16.49 1.06
C ILE A 150 6.27 -15.60 0.73
N TYR A 151 6.69 -15.61 -0.52
CA TYR A 151 7.80 -14.80 -1.01
C TYR A 151 7.39 -13.98 -2.21
N ASP A 152 8.07 -12.87 -2.40
CA ASP A 152 8.00 -12.15 -3.65
C ASP A 152 9.20 -11.21 -3.82
N LYS A 153 9.31 -10.66 -5.02
CA LYS A 153 10.27 -9.65 -5.39
C LYS A 153 9.66 -8.55 -6.24
N ILE A 154 10.17 -7.34 -6.07
CA ILE A 154 9.87 -6.21 -6.94
C ILE A 154 11.14 -5.46 -7.31
N GLU A 155 11.23 -5.00 -8.54
CA GLU A 155 12.34 -4.15 -8.98
C GLU A 155 12.28 -2.79 -8.27
N SER A 156 13.38 -2.33 -7.70
CA SER A 156 13.46 -1.03 -6.99
C SER A 156 13.16 0.17 -7.90
N ASN A 157 13.43 0.04 -9.20
CA ASN A 157 13.29 1.09 -10.20
C ASN A 157 11.82 1.45 -10.49
N VAL A 158 10.87 0.56 -10.20
CA VAL A 158 9.44 0.85 -10.37
C VAL A 158 8.91 1.76 -9.27
N LEU A 159 9.63 1.89 -8.15
CA LEU A 159 9.29 2.72 -7.01
C LEU A 159 9.93 4.12 -7.10
N CYS A 160 9.34 5.10 -6.41
CA CYS A 160 9.95 6.44 -6.32
C CYS A 160 11.28 6.39 -5.54
N ARG A 161 12.30 7.09 -6.05
CA ARG A 161 13.60 7.31 -5.38
C ARG A 161 13.46 8.16 -4.12
N LYS A 162 14.51 8.19 -3.29
CA LYS A 162 14.60 8.92 -2.02
C LYS A 162 13.34 8.81 -1.17
N THR A 163 12.82 7.59 -1.06
CA THR A 163 11.54 7.32 -0.40
C THR A 163 11.65 6.10 0.49
N ARG A 164 11.18 6.24 1.72
CA ARG A 164 10.98 5.12 2.62
C ARG A 164 9.65 4.45 2.32
N TYR A 165 9.70 3.15 2.08
CA TYR A 165 8.54 2.31 1.83
C TYR A 165 8.34 1.33 2.97
N SER A 166 7.10 0.87 3.09
CA SER A 166 6.75 -0.28 3.91
C SER A 166 5.89 -1.25 3.10
N ALA A 167 6.13 -2.53 3.32
CA ALA A 167 5.37 -3.62 2.74
C ALA A 167 4.35 -4.13 3.76
N TYR A 168 3.13 -4.41 3.29
CA TYR A 168 2.01 -4.85 4.09
C TYR A 168 1.41 -6.11 3.50
N LEU A 169 1.25 -7.16 4.30
CA LEU A 169 0.42 -8.30 3.94
C LEU A 169 -1.05 -7.89 4.07
N ILE A 170 -1.83 -8.08 3.02
CA ILE A 170 -3.28 -7.86 3.02
C ILE A 170 -4.00 -9.22 3.03
N TYR A 171 -4.79 -9.48 4.07
CA TYR A 171 -5.34 -10.81 4.32
C TYR A 171 -6.67 -10.79 5.07
N LYS A 172 -7.38 -11.92 5.07
CA LYS A 172 -8.53 -12.24 5.92
C LYS A 172 -8.27 -13.56 6.63
N VAL A 173 -8.98 -13.80 7.73
CA VAL A 173 -8.96 -15.09 8.44
C VAL A 173 -10.39 -15.53 8.65
N GLU A 174 -10.76 -16.66 8.04
CA GLU A 174 -12.09 -17.25 8.21
C GLU A 174 -12.32 -17.65 9.68
N THR A 175 -13.48 -17.29 10.22
CA THR A 175 -13.91 -17.73 11.55
C THR A 175 -14.71 -19.02 11.45
N LEU A 176 -14.47 -19.94 12.37
CA LEU A 176 -15.42 -21.02 12.59
C LEU A 176 -16.70 -20.48 13.22
N THR A 177 -17.82 -20.89 12.65
CA THR A 177 -19.17 -20.67 13.20
C THR A 177 -19.45 -21.48 14.47
N PHE A 178 -18.59 -22.44 14.84
CA PHE A 178 -18.81 -23.36 15.96
C PHE A 178 -17.97 -23.04 17.19
N GLY A 179 -18.36 -21.99 17.93
CA GLY A 179 -18.34 -21.87 19.41
C GLY A 179 -17.13 -22.30 20.26
N ARG A 180 -16.01 -22.76 19.69
CA ARG A 180 -14.81 -23.19 20.40
C ARG A 180 -13.67 -22.23 20.07
N PRO A 181 -12.99 -21.66 21.08
CA PRO A 181 -11.85 -20.79 20.85
C PRO A 181 -10.68 -21.64 20.38
N ILE A 182 -10.46 -21.75 19.07
CA ILE A 182 -9.23 -22.36 18.59
C ILE A 182 -8.10 -21.35 18.77
N ARG A 183 -6.97 -21.84 19.28
CA ARG A 183 -5.68 -21.14 19.33
C ARG A 183 -5.08 -21.01 17.91
N ASP A 184 -5.88 -20.63 16.92
CA ASP A 184 -5.44 -20.49 15.54
C ASP A 184 -4.73 -19.14 15.39
N GLN A 185 -3.45 -19.14 15.76
CA GLN A 185 -2.51 -18.04 15.56
C GLN A 185 -1.42 -18.59 14.67
N ILE A 186 -1.01 -17.81 13.69
CA ILE A 186 0.19 -18.11 12.91
C ILE A 186 1.23 -17.04 13.22
N MET A 187 2.42 -17.50 13.61
CA MET A 187 3.59 -16.67 13.82
C MET A 187 4.42 -16.73 12.55
N LEU A 188 4.64 -15.56 11.97
CA LEU A 188 5.40 -15.39 10.74
C LEU A 188 6.64 -14.58 11.06
N ARG A 189 7.82 -15.11 10.76
CA ARG A 189 9.01 -14.27 10.59
C ARG A 189 8.82 -13.53 9.28
N THR A 190 9.08 -12.24 9.28
CA THR A 190 9.01 -11.43 8.07
C THR A 190 10.37 -10.89 7.73
N PHE A 191 10.62 -10.64 6.46
CA PHE A 191 11.80 -9.91 6.04
C PHE A 191 11.54 -9.06 4.81
N VAL A 192 12.32 -7.99 4.69
CA VAL A 192 12.50 -7.22 3.47
C VAL A 192 14.00 -7.01 3.25
N ASN A 193 14.48 -7.30 2.05
CA ASN A 193 15.88 -7.17 1.67
C ASN A 193 16.01 -6.25 0.46
N ILE A 194 16.85 -5.22 0.57
CA ILE A 194 17.28 -4.36 -0.53
C ILE A 194 18.79 -4.19 -0.48
N GLY A 195 19.51 -4.51 -1.57
CA GLY A 195 20.96 -4.27 -1.68
C GLY A 195 21.81 -4.87 -0.54
N GLY A 196 21.38 -6.00 0.04
CA GLY A 196 22.08 -6.65 1.16
C GLY A 196 21.67 -6.14 2.55
N HIS A 197 20.89 -5.06 2.64
CA HIS A 197 20.27 -4.63 3.89
C HIS A 197 19.00 -5.44 4.13
N VAL A 198 19.00 -6.23 5.21
CA VAL A 198 17.86 -7.05 5.60
C VAL A 198 17.18 -6.44 6.83
N SER A 199 15.92 -6.08 6.68
CA SER A 199 15.02 -5.78 7.79
C SER A 199 14.23 -7.05 8.11
N THR A 200 14.29 -7.53 9.36
CA THR A 200 13.51 -8.69 9.80
C THR A 200 12.52 -8.31 10.89
N GLY A 201 11.33 -8.90 10.83
CA GLY A 201 10.29 -8.71 11.83
C GLY A 201 9.64 -10.03 12.23
N CYS A 202 8.65 -9.91 13.11
CA CYS A 202 7.77 -11.00 13.48
C CYS A 202 6.33 -10.49 13.48
N VAL A 203 5.42 -11.26 12.92
CA VAL A 203 4.01 -10.93 12.82
C VAL A 203 3.18 -12.08 13.37
N CYS A 204 2.17 -11.74 14.16
CA CYS A 204 1.18 -12.70 14.63
C CYS A 204 -0.15 -12.42 13.96
N LEU A 205 -0.59 -13.31 13.06
CA LEU A 205 -1.93 -13.20 12.48
C LEU A 205 -2.91 -13.89 13.43
N LYS A 206 -3.87 -13.10 13.93
CA LYS A 206 -5.03 -13.59 14.67
C LYS A 206 -6.29 -12.94 14.16
N ASN A 207 -7.40 -13.64 14.35
CA ASN A 207 -8.69 -12.98 14.35
C ASN A 207 -8.80 -12.12 15.61
N LEU A 208 -8.76 -10.79 15.45
CA LEU A 208 -8.80 -9.83 16.55
C LEU A 208 -10.22 -9.65 17.13
N GLN A 209 -11.25 -10.25 16.53
CA GLN A 209 -12.61 -10.20 17.07
C GLN A 209 -12.82 -11.25 18.17
N LYS A 210 -12.41 -10.91 19.41
CA LYS A 210 -13.21 -11.05 20.67
C LYS A 210 -12.44 -11.28 21.97
N TYR A 211 -11.13 -11.53 21.97
CA TYR A 211 -10.42 -11.73 23.23
C TYR A 211 -9.08 -11.02 23.25
N ILE A 212 -9.06 -9.83 23.88
CA ILE A 212 -7.85 -9.21 24.42
C ILE A 212 -7.33 -10.13 25.51
N ASN A 213 -6.52 -11.11 25.10
CA ASN A 213 -5.87 -12.03 26.02
C ASN A 213 -4.57 -11.38 26.48
N LYS A 214 -4.36 -11.23 27.79
CA LYS A 214 -3.05 -10.87 28.40
C LYS A 214 -1.87 -11.74 27.89
N MET A 215 -2.19 -12.88 27.29
CA MET A 215 -1.23 -13.74 26.60
C MET A 215 -0.71 -13.07 25.30
N PHE A 216 -1.58 -12.50 24.45
CA PHE A 216 -1.15 -11.79 23.24
C PHE A 216 -0.29 -10.56 23.56
N ASP A 217 -0.63 -9.80 24.60
CA ASP A 217 0.17 -8.66 25.06
C ASP A 217 1.57 -9.13 25.46
N ARG A 218 1.67 -10.16 26.30
CA ARG A 218 2.95 -10.76 26.68
C ARG A 218 3.74 -11.34 25.50
N PHE A 219 3.08 -11.87 24.48
CA PHE A 219 3.74 -12.39 23.27
C PHE A 219 4.24 -11.26 22.36
N ARG A 220 3.41 -10.25 22.13
CA ARG A 220 3.79 -9.02 21.42
C ARG A 220 4.96 -8.33 22.10
N ASP A 221 4.94 -8.22 23.42
CA ASP A 221 6.01 -7.60 24.20
C ASP A 221 7.30 -8.44 24.15
N ARG A 222 7.16 -9.78 24.12
CA ARG A 222 8.30 -10.70 24.05
C ARG A 222 8.97 -10.74 22.67
N TYR A 223 8.20 -10.64 21.59
CA TYR A 223 8.70 -10.82 20.21
C TYR A 223 8.62 -9.55 19.36
N HIS A 224 8.25 -8.42 19.96
CA HIS A 224 8.06 -7.12 19.30
C HIS A 224 7.21 -7.20 18.03
N CYS A 225 6.14 -8.01 18.06
CA CYS A 225 5.34 -8.28 16.86
C CYS A 225 4.51 -7.08 16.40
N THR A 226 4.47 -6.85 15.08
CA THR A 226 3.58 -5.85 14.50
C THR A 226 2.11 -6.26 14.67
N THR A 227 1.28 -5.31 15.09
CA THR A 227 -0.16 -5.56 15.33
C THR A 227 -0.95 -5.37 14.02
N PRO A 228 -1.72 -6.38 13.58
CA PRO A 228 -2.61 -6.24 12.44
C PRO A 228 -3.70 -5.19 12.67
N LYS A 229 -4.16 -4.56 11.60
CA LYS A 229 -5.24 -3.54 11.62
C LYS A 229 -6.30 -3.88 10.59
N GLU A 230 -7.56 -3.64 10.95
CA GLU A 230 -8.67 -3.75 10.02
C GLU A 230 -8.71 -2.50 9.12
N ARG A 231 -8.93 -2.72 7.82
CA ARG A 231 -9.06 -1.68 6.79
C ARG A 231 -10.54 -1.37 6.56
N GLY A 232 -10.80 -0.20 5.98
CA GLY A 232 -12.17 0.20 5.61
C GLY A 232 -12.82 -0.65 4.51
N ASP A 233 -12.04 -1.50 3.83
CA ASP A 233 -12.49 -2.45 2.80
C ASP A 233 -12.78 -3.86 3.38
N GLY A 234 -12.72 -4.02 4.71
CA GLY A 234 -12.97 -5.29 5.40
C GLY A 234 -11.81 -6.29 5.34
N TRP A 235 -10.67 -5.92 4.75
CA TRP A 235 -9.43 -6.71 4.84
C TRP A 235 -8.62 -6.33 6.09
N MET A 236 -7.77 -7.25 6.55
CA MET A 236 -6.73 -6.96 7.53
C MET A 236 -5.45 -6.58 6.80
N GLU A 237 -4.69 -5.66 7.38
CA GLU A 237 -3.30 -5.39 6.98
C GLU A 237 -2.35 -5.55 8.15
N VAL A 238 -1.12 -5.96 7.85
CA VAL A 238 -0.03 -5.97 8.80
C VAL A 238 1.29 -5.66 8.10
N GLU A 239 2.08 -4.77 8.69
CA GLU A 239 3.39 -4.40 8.18
C GLU A 239 4.38 -5.57 8.35
N ILE A 240 5.02 -5.95 7.24
CA ILE A 240 6.00 -7.05 7.19
C ILE A 240 7.45 -6.53 7.18
N GLY A 241 7.66 -5.27 6.80
CA GLY A 241 8.96 -4.60 6.91
C GLY A 241 9.03 -3.27 6.15
N GLU A 242 10.07 -2.50 6.43
CA GLU A 242 10.35 -1.22 5.77
C GLU A 242 11.73 -1.23 5.10
N PHE A 243 11.87 -0.38 4.09
CA PHE A 243 13.13 -0.19 3.36
C PHE A 243 13.20 1.23 2.78
N TYR A 244 14.41 1.72 2.51
CA TYR A 244 14.63 3.00 1.88
C TYR A 244 15.12 2.81 0.44
N ASN A 245 14.36 3.32 -0.53
CA ASN A 245 14.76 3.31 -1.92
C ASN A 245 15.56 4.59 -2.22
N GLU A 246 16.89 4.53 -2.15
CA GLU A 246 17.75 5.71 -2.29
C GLU A 246 17.87 6.16 -3.75
N ASN A 247 18.52 5.34 -4.59
CA ASN A 247 18.87 5.71 -5.97
C ASN A 247 17.96 5.07 -7.03
N GLY A 248 17.09 4.13 -6.65
CA GLY A 248 16.35 3.31 -7.63
C GLY A 248 17.28 2.57 -8.60
N GLU A 249 18.50 2.27 -8.14
CA GLU A 249 19.48 1.45 -8.86
C GLU A 249 18.92 0.04 -9.05
N GLU A 250 19.16 -0.56 -10.22
CA GLU A 250 18.72 -1.89 -10.63
C GLU A 250 19.00 -2.91 -9.52
N GLY A 251 17.98 -3.16 -8.70
CA GLY A 251 18.11 -3.91 -7.47
C GLY A 251 16.78 -4.54 -7.13
N GLU A 252 16.82 -5.81 -6.82
CA GLU A 252 15.65 -6.60 -6.49
C GLU A 252 15.33 -6.43 -5.00
N ILE A 253 14.12 -5.94 -4.69
CA ILE A 253 13.60 -5.91 -3.32
C ILE A 253 12.90 -7.23 -3.05
N ARG A 254 13.47 -8.05 -2.17
CA ARG A 254 12.86 -9.33 -1.77
C ARG A 254 12.06 -9.15 -0.50
N MET A 255 10.86 -9.72 -0.47
CA MET A 255 9.99 -9.70 0.70
C MET A 255 9.55 -11.13 0.98
N GLY A 256 9.41 -11.47 2.26
CA GLY A 256 8.98 -12.80 2.62
C GLY A 256 8.32 -12.89 3.99
N LEU A 257 7.49 -13.90 4.12
CA LEU A 257 6.87 -14.33 5.36
C LEU A 257 7.10 -15.83 5.51
N GLU A 258 7.65 -16.23 6.65
CA GLU A 258 8.03 -17.60 6.94
C GLU A 258 7.33 -18.07 8.22
N GLU A 259 6.58 -19.17 8.15
CA GLU A 259 5.91 -19.71 9.32
C GLU A 259 6.94 -20.23 10.33
N THR A 260 6.95 -19.63 11.53
CA THR A 260 7.87 -20.00 12.62
C THR A 260 7.17 -20.73 13.76
N GLY A 261 5.85 -20.71 13.79
CA GLY A 261 5.08 -21.41 14.82
C GLY A 261 3.59 -21.16 14.74
N GLY A 262 2.83 -22.09 15.33
CA GLY A 262 1.38 -22.15 15.15
C GLY A 262 1.01 -22.66 13.76
N ARG A 263 -0.25 -23.10 13.58
CA ARG A 263 -0.77 -23.54 12.29
C ARG A 263 -2.21 -23.07 12.20
N THR A 264 -2.50 -22.31 11.16
CA THR A 264 -3.86 -21.86 10.88
C THR A 264 -4.33 -22.41 9.55
N TRP A 265 -5.64 -22.57 9.45
CA TRP A 265 -6.37 -22.82 8.22
C TRP A 265 -7.36 -21.63 8.05
N GLY A 266 -7.86 -21.40 6.85
CA GLY A 266 -8.74 -20.27 6.58
C GLY A 266 -8.04 -18.92 6.46
N LEU A 267 -6.70 -18.89 6.40
CA LEU A 267 -5.96 -17.69 5.97
C LEU A 267 -6.28 -17.42 4.50
N ILE A 268 -6.73 -16.22 4.19
CA ILE A 268 -7.03 -15.77 2.84
C ILE A 268 -6.09 -14.61 2.52
N VAL A 269 -5.19 -14.77 1.55
CA VAL A 269 -4.21 -13.78 1.16
C VAL A 269 -4.69 -13.07 -0.09
N GLN A 270 -4.79 -11.74 -0.03
CA GLN A 270 -5.07 -10.91 -1.20
C GLN A 270 -3.78 -10.57 -1.96
N GLY A 271 -2.71 -10.27 -1.22
CA GLY A 271 -1.44 -9.83 -1.80
C GLY A 271 -0.56 -9.07 -0.82
N ILE A 272 0.55 -8.53 -1.34
CA ILE A 272 1.48 -7.66 -0.61
C ILE A 272 1.39 -6.24 -1.18
N GLU A 273 1.03 -5.27 -0.35
CA GLU A 273 0.94 -3.85 -0.71
C GLU A 273 2.20 -3.10 -0.27
N ILE A 274 2.84 -2.38 -1.20
CA ILE A 274 4.05 -1.59 -1.00
C ILE A 274 3.67 -0.13 -1.17
N ARG A 275 3.84 0.66 -0.11
CA ARG A 275 3.48 2.07 -0.10
C ARG A 275 4.46 2.92 0.70
N PRO A 276 4.56 4.24 0.40
CA PRO A 276 5.38 5.17 1.18
C PRO A 276 5.02 5.12 2.67
N LYS A 277 6.04 5.19 3.53
CA LYS A 277 5.89 5.24 4.98
C LYS A 277 6.11 6.67 5.48
N HIS A 278 5.14 7.17 6.23
CA HIS A 278 5.13 8.49 6.87
C HIS A 278 5.44 8.36 8.35
#